data_AF-A0A936E6H9-F1
#
_entry.id   AF-A0A936E6H9-F1
#
_cell.length_a   1.000
_cell.length_b   1.000
_cell.length_c   1.000
_cell.angle_alpha   90.00
_cell.angle_beta   90.00
_cell.angle_gamma   90.00
#
_symmetry.space_group_name_H-M   'P 1'
#
loop_
_entity.id
_entity.type
_entity.pdbx_description
1 polymer ?
#
loop_
_entity_poly.entity_id
_entity_poly.type
_entity_poly.pdbx_seq_one_letter_code
_entity_poly.pdbx_strand_id
1 'polypeptide(L)'
;MVEKRFRTLLREEEEEDMDDEEDLKSANSGRKRKEKKDPTAPEKLESIKVIDDRRKRIKKFLINYDKALNKALKNNKHAVGLIDLAKYLLVLDNLLNFTDREVILKSNQKVEEDKKHVLFPVEGTFNELTSFNSALLNLVGKFISVLNQNSFGETTDHYSQKKMERYKLLCKRTTLFTLAAMRSKYNDSDQKAEWYDIMAYNIQKLFGNIDDYAEHLVNYEKKICLKHFSMDKTKQILNKWKKDFNEIDTKPSFFISDTYGICKIIKLYHRIVRQVFLN
;
A
#
# COMPACT_ATOMS: atom_id res chain seq x y z
N MET A 1 6.76 -0.58 20.06
CA MET A 1 5.37 -0.76 19.55
C MET A 1 5.34 -0.93 18.03
N VAL A 2 6.04 -0.07 17.26
CA VAL A 2 6.25 -0.23 15.81
C VAL A 2 6.94 -1.56 15.47
N GLU A 3 8.05 -1.86 16.14
CA GLU A 3 8.83 -3.07 15.91
C GLU A 3 8.08 -4.37 16.23
N LYS A 4 7.15 -4.36 17.21
CA LYS A 4 6.31 -5.52 17.54
C LYS A 4 5.24 -5.77 16.46
N ARG A 5 4.70 -4.69 15.88
CA ARG A 5 3.73 -4.76 14.77
C ARG A 5 4.44 -5.14 13.46
N PHE A 6 5.65 -4.61 13.24
CA PHE A 6 6.55 -5.01 12.16
C PHE A 6 6.99 -6.47 12.26
N ARG A 7 7.35 -6.94 13.46
CA ARG A 7 7.63 -8.37 13.73
C ARG A 7 6.42 -9.27 13.49
N THR A 8 5.19 -8.75 13.53
CA THR A 8 3.99 -9.56 13.20
C THR A 8 3.84 -9.69 11.70
N LEU A 9 4.06 -8.60 10.94
CA LEU A 9 4.14 -8.64 9.47
C LEU A 9 5.31 -9.51 8.98
N LEU A 10 6.47 -9.43 9.63
CA LEU A 10 7.65 -10.24 9.32
C LEU A 10 7.50 -11.71 9.72
N ARG A 11 6.83 -12.02 10.84
CA ARG A 11 6.57 -13.41 11.29
C ARG A 11 5.60 -14.16 10.40
N GLU A 12 4.59 -13.48 9.87
CA GLU A 12 3.67 -14.08 8.89
C GLU A 12 4.36 -14.45 7.57
N GLU A 13 5.54 -13.87 7.28
CA GLU A 13 6.39 -14.23 6.16
C GLU A 13 7.57 -15.15 6.53
N GLU A 14 8.07 -15.10 7.78
CA GLU A 14 9.16 -15.97 8.27
C GLU A 14 8.70 -17.41 8.57
N GLU A 15 7.40 -17.64 8.75
CA GLU A 15 6.82 -18.99 8.84
C GLU A 15 6.85 -19.75 7.48
N GLU A 16 7.21 -19.10 6.37
CA GLU A 16 7.30 -19.69 5.01
C GLU A 16 8.75 -20.01 4.56
N ASP A 17 9.79 -19.64 5.34
CA ASP A 17 11.21 -19.69 4.91
C ASP A 17 12.12 -20.44 5.91
N MET A 18 11.53 -21.21 6.83
CA MET A 18 12.23 -22.05 7.80
C MET A 18 11.59 -23.45 7.81
N ASP A 19 11.68 -24.13 6.66
CA ASP A 19 11.54 -25.57 6.57
C ASP A 19 12.97 -26.16 6.59
N ASP A 20 13.62 -26.09 7.75
CA ASP A 20 14.86 -26.80 8.05
C ASP A 20 14.73 -27.40 9.46
N GLU A 21 15.05 -28.70 9.53
CA GLU A 21 14.70 -29.66 10.58
C GLU A 21 15.24 -29.38 12.00
N GLU A 22 14.68 -30.16 12.93
CA GLU A 22 15.15 -30.49 14.30
C GLU A 22 14.87 -29.48 15.43
N ASP A 23 13.78 -29.72 16.18
CA ASP A 23 13.89 -30.53 17.40
C ASP A 23 12.53 -30.76 18.07
N LEU A 24 12.07 -32.01 18.00
CA LEU A 24 11.06 -32.55 18.91
C LEU A 24 11.68 -32.69 20.29
N LYS A 25 11.39 -31.78 21.24
CA LYS A 25 11.36 -32.11 22.69
C LYS A 25 10.61 -31.07 23.54
N SER A 26 9.47 -31.55 24.04
CA SER A 26 8.83 -31.22 25.33
C SER A 26 8.66 -29.74 25.73
N ALA A 27 7.45 -29.21 25.51
CA ALA A 27 6.83 -28.24 26.42
C ALA A 27 5.29 -28.37 26.35
N ASN A 28 4.76 -29.44 26.94
CA ASN A 28 3.33 -29.56 27.22
C ASN A 28 2.93 -28.53 28.29
N SER A 29 2.35 -27.41 27.87
CA SER A 29 1.20 -26.74 28.50
C SER A 29 0.85 -25.45 27.73
N GLY A 30 0.50 -25.63 26.45
CA GLY A 30 0.08 -24.53 25.60
C GLY A 30 -1.24 -23.94 26.09
N ARG A 31 -1.19 -22.71 26.61
CA ARG A 31 -2.32 -21.77 26.69
C ARG A 31 -3.13 -21.91 25.40
N LYS A 32 -4.40 -22.34 25.46
CA LYS A 32 -5.28 -22.41 24.26
C LYS A 32 -5.13 -21.10 23.48
N ARG A 33 -4.50 -21.17 22.31
CA ARG A 33 -4.28 -20.03 21.42
C ARG A 33 -5.68 -19.50 21.15
N LYS A 34 -6.01 -18.27 21.62
CA LYS A 34 -7.26 -17.62 21.25
C LYS A 34 -7.30 -17.66 19.72
N GLU A 35 -8.38 -18.19 19.15
CA GLU A 35 -8.59 -18.20 17.72
C GLU A 35 -8.25 -16.82 17.17
N LYS A 36 -7.34 -16.77 16.18
CA LYS A 36 -7.01 -15.52 15.50
C LYS A 36 -8.33 -14.99 14.94
N LYS A 37 -8.82 -13.88 15.50
CA LYS A 37 -10.00 -13.20 14.96
C LYS A 37 -9.74 -12.93 13.49
N ASP A 38 -10.70 -13.24 12.63
CA ASP A 38 -10.66 -12.87 11.23
C ASP A 38 -10.32 -11.37 11.13
N PRO A 39 -9.19 -11.02 10.49
CA PRO A 39 -8.71 -9.64 10.40
C PRO A 39 -9.74 -8.71 9.75
N THR A 40 -10.60 -9.25 8.89
CA THR A 40 -11.64 -8.52 8.14
C THR A 40 -12.99 -8.46 8.83
N ALA A 41 -13.17 -9.21 9.93
CA ALA A 41 -14.45 -9.24 10.63
C ALA A 41 -14.89 -7.84 11.10
N PRO A 42 -16.21 -7.56 11.05
CA PRO A 42 -16.77 -6.31 11.53
C PRO A 42 -16.33 -6.00 12.95
N GLU A 43 -15.95 -4.75 13.20
CA GLU A 43 -15.47 -4.35 14.50
C GLU A 43 -16.62 -3.84 15.38
N LYS A 44 -16.76 -4.41 16.58
CA LYS A 44 -17.77 -3.97 17.54
C LYS A 44 -17.25 -2.79 18.35
N LEU A 45 -17.80 -1.59 18.12
CA LEU A 45 -17.45 -0.36 18.84
C LEU A 45 -18.60 0.13 19.72
N GLU A 46 -18.28 0.90 20.75
CA GLU A 46 -19.25 1.30 21.78
C GLU A 46 -20.13 2.48 21.38
N SER A 47 -19.60 3.40 20.56
CA SER A 47 -20.31 4.61 20.14
C SER A 47 -19.69 5.22 18.87
N ILE A 48 -20.44 6.12 18.23
CA ILE A 48 -19.99 6.93 17.07
C ILE A 48 -18.76 7.77 17.42
N LYS A 49 -18.71 8.33 18.62
CA LYS A 49 -17.55 9.12 19.10
C LYS A 49 -16.24 8.33 19.02
N VAL A 50 -16.28 7.03 19.32
CA VAL A 50 -15.10 6.14 19.23
C VAL A 50 -14.67 5.94 17.77
N ILE A 51 -15.63 5.88 16.83
CA ILE A 51 -15.36 5.80 15.39
C ILE A 51 -14.65 7.08 14.93
N ASP A 52 -15.18 8.25 15.30
CA ASP A 52 -14.61 9.52 14.87
C ASP A 52 -13.23 9.79 15.47
N ASP A 53 -13.02 9.42 16.73
CA ASP A 53 -11.70 9.52 17.35
C ASP A 53 -10.68 8.59 16.67
N ARG A 54 -11.11 7.41 16.21
CA ARG A 54 -10.26 6.51 15.41
C ARG A 54 -9.94 7.10 14.04
N ARG A 55 -10.95 7.60 13.32
CA ARG A 55 -10.78 8.30 12.04
C ARG A 55 -9.79 9.46 12.16
N LYS A 56 -9.93 10.29 13.20
CA LYS A 56 -9.01 11.39 13.50
C LYS A 56 -7.58 10.89 13.72
N ARG A 57 -7.38 9.79 14.44
CA ARG A 57 -6.04 9.20 14.65
C ARG A 57 -5.43 8.70 13.34
N ILE A 58 -6.21 8.00 12.51
CA ILE A 58 -5.78 7.53 11.19
C ILE A 58 -5.38 8.73 10.32
N LYS A 59 -6.26 9.73 10.20
CA LYS A 59 -6.00 10.95 9.41
C LYS A 59 -4.74 11.69 9.91
N LYS A 60 -4.57 11.84 11.23
CA LYS A 60 -3.37 12.45 11.83
C LYS A 60 -2.10 11.67 11.48
N PHE A 61 -2.15 10.35 11.51
CA PHE A 61 -1.02 9.49 11.13
C PHE A 61 -0.64 9.68 9.65
N LEU A 62 -1.62 9.65 8.73
CA LEU A 62 -1.41 9.85 7.30
C LEU A 62 -0.86 11.26 6.99
N ILE A 63 -1.40 12.31 7.62
CA ILE A 63 -0.91 13.69 7.48
C ILE A 63 0.54 13.82 7.97
N ASN A 64 0.90 13.15 9.06
CA ASN A 64 2.27 13.18 9.56
C ASN A 64 3.24 12.51 8.58
N TYR A 65 2.81 11.42 7.93
CA TYR A 65 3.61 10.77 6.90
C TYR A 65 3.74 11.64 5.64
N ASP A 66 2.65 12.26 5.18
CA ASP A 66 2.66 13.23 4.07
C ASP A 66 3.67 14.36 4.33
N LYS A 67 3.65 14.95 5.54
CA LYS A 67 4.63 15.97 5.95
C LYS A 67 6.07 15.45 5.91
N ALA A 68 6.30 14.20 6.30
CA ALA A 68 7.62 13.58 6.24
C ALA A 68 8.10 13.40 4.79
N LEU A 69 7.23 12.94 3.89
CA LEU A 69 7.53 12.85 2.46
C LEU A 69 7.83 14.22 1.86
N ASN A 70 7.03 15.24 2.14
CA ASN A 70 7.28 16.61 1.66
C ASN A 70 8.62 17.16 2.19
N LYS A 71 9.03 16.78 3.40
CA LYS A 71 10.34 17.15 3.95
C LYS A 71 11.48 16.43 3.23
N ALA A 72 11.30 15.16 2.90
CA ALA A 72 12.26 14.38 2.13
C ALA A 72 12.43 14.96 0.70
N LEU A 73 11.33 15.28 0.01
CA LEU A 73 11.35 15.89 -1.32
C LEU A 73 12.07 17.25 -1.37
N LYS A 74 12.03 18.03 -0.28
CA LYS A 74 12.74 19.31 -0.19
C LYS A 74 14.20 19.18 0.19
N ASN A 75 14.66 17.98 0.57
CA ASN A 75 16.00 17.75 1.06
C ASN A 75 16.83 16.99 0.02
N ASN A 76 17.63 17.71 -0.76
CA ASN A 76 18.50 17.16 -1.80
C ASN A 76 19.61 16.22 -1.29
N LYS A 77 19.75 16.06 0.04
CA LYS A 77 20.70 15.14 0.69
C LYS A 77 19.99 13.99 1.41
N HIS A 78 18.68 13.82 1.22
CA HIS A 78 17.98 12.71 1.84
C HIS A 78 18.45 11.39 1.21
N ALA A 79 18.85 10.44 2.05
CA ALA A 79 19.15 9.08 1.63
C ALA A 79 18.05 8.17 2.14
N VAL A 80 17.41 7.45 1.22
CA VAL A 80 16.28 6.57 1.55
C VAL A 80 16.80 5.34 2.29
N GLY A 81 16.35 5.15 3.53
CA GLY A 81 16.82 4.08 4.40
C GLY A 81 15.75 3.05 4.78
N LEU A 82 16.17 2.07 5.59
CA LEU A 82 15.30 1.04 6.17
C LEU A 82 14.07 1.63 6.89
N ILE A 83 14.27 2.74 7.59
CA ILE A 83 13.21 3.41 8.34
C ILE A 83 12.16 4.00 7.40
N ASP A 84 12.55 4.52 6.24
CA ASP A 84 11.61 5.12 5.29
C ASP A 84 10.76 4.04 4.63
N LEU A 85 11.39 2.93 4.20
CA LEU A 85 10.68 1.75 3.68
C LEU A 85 9.74 1.15 4.73
N ALA A 86 10.18 1.03 5.99
CA ALA A 86 9.34 0.52 7.06
C ALA A 86 8.13 1.43 7.34
N LYS A 87 8.34 2.75 7.39
CA LYS A 87 7.25 3.71 7.57
C LYS A 87 6.23 3.60 6.42
N TYR A 88 6.71 3.48 5.19
CA TYR A 88 5.85 3.31 4.02
C TYR A 88 5.00 2.04 4.12
N LEU A 89 5.61 0.90 4.45
CA LEU A 89 4.89 -0.37 4.64
C LEU A 89 3.84 -0.29 5.74
N LEU A 90 4.15 0.36 6.87
CA LEU A 90 3.17 0.60 7.93
C LEU A 90 2.01 1.47 7.45
N VAL A 91 2.27 2.44 6.58
CA VAL A 91 1.22 3.29 6.01
C VAL A 91 0.31 2.46 5.13
N LEU A 92 0.86 1.66 4.20
CA LEU A 92 0.05 0.76 3.37
C LEU A 92 -0.74 -0.25 4.20
N ASP A 93 -0.10 -0.91 5.18
CA ASP A 93 -0.76 -1.86 6.08
C ASP A 93 -1.91 -1.21 6.85
N ASN A 94 -1.70 -0.02 7.43
CA ASN A 94 -2.79 0.67 8.13
C ASN A 94 -3.91 1.05 7.17
N LEU A 95 -3.58 1.55 5.98
CA LEU A 95 -4.60 1.87 5.00
C LEU A 95 -5.43 0.62 4.67
N LEU A 96 -4.80 -0.47 4.22
CA LEU A 96 -5.45 -1.75 3.90
C LEU A 96 -6.34 -2.28 5.03
N ASN A 97 -5.85 -2.26 6.27
CA ASN A 97 -6.57 -2.78 7.44
C ASN A 97 -7.80 -1.95 7.85
N PHE A 98 -7.86 -0.66 7.48
CA PHE A 98 -8.98 0.22 7.85
C PHE A 98 -9.95 0.50 6.70
N THR A 99 -9.53 0.23 5.47
CA THR A 99 -10.32 0.42 4.26
C THR A 99 -11.64 -0.35 4.31
N ASP A 100 -12.77 0.36 4.20
CA ASP A 100 -14.14 -0.21 4.18
C ASP A 100 -14.50 -1.17 5.32
N ARG A 101 -13.68 -1.23 6.38
CA ARG A 101 -13.93 -2.09 7.52
C ARG A 101 -15.22 -1.66 8.22
N GLU A 102 -16.18 -2.56 8.25
CA GLU A 102 -17.50 -2.35 8.86
C GLU A 102 -17.41 -2.24 10.38
N VAL A 103 -18.18 -1.31 10.93
CA VAL A 103 -18.31 -1.10 12.36
C VAL A 103 -19.75 -1.38 12.79
N ILE A 104 -19.89 -2.24 13.80
CA ILE A 104 -21.16 -2.54 14.45
C ILE A 104 -21.17 -1.84 15.82
N LEU A 105 -22.14 -0.98 16.07
CA LEU A 105 -22.30 -0.31 17.36
C LEU A 105 -22.95 -1.25 18.38
N LYS A 106 -22.39 -1.32 19.60
CA LYS A 106 -22.86 -2.23 20.67
C LYS A 106 -24.08 -1.76 21.45
N SER A 107 -24.50 -0.50 21.32
CA SER A 107 -25.49 0.13 22.20
C SER A 107 -26.78 0.52 21.46
N ASN A 108 -27.90 0.50 22.19
CA ASN A 108 -29.30 0.76 21.81
C ASN A 108 -29.58 2.17 21.21
N GLN A 109 -28.73 2.68 20.33
CA GLN A 109 -29.01 3.89 19.56
C GLN A 109 -29.91 3.52 18.37
N LYS A 110 -31.20 3.29 18.65
CA LYS A 110 -32.29 3.01 17.68
C LYS A 110 -32.48 4.10 16.60
N VAL A 111 -31.64 5.13 16.56
CA VAL A 111 -31.84 6.34 15.75
C VAL A 111 -30.93 6.36 14.49
N GLU A 112 -29.90 5.52 14.42
CA GLU A 112 -28.98 5.47 13.27
C GLU A 112 -28.78 4.05 12.69
N GLU A 113 -29.72 3.12 12.93
CA GLU A 113 -29.59 1.71 12.52
C GLU A 113 -29.45 1.50 10.99
N ASP A 114 -29.83 2.48 10.16
CA ASP A 114 -29.78 2.36 8.70
C ASP A 114 -28.47 2.88 8.05
N LYS A 115 -27.55 3.48 8.80
CA LYS A 115 -26.28 3.98 8.24
C LYS A 115 -25.13 3.02 8.53
N LYS A 116 -24.69 2.29 7.50
CA LYS A 116 -23.48 1.48 7.57
C LYS A 116 -22.26 2.38 7.86
N HIS A 117 -21.64 2.21 9.02
CA HIS A 117 -20.42 2.94 9.38
C HIS A 117 -19.17 2.17 8.95
N VAL A 118 -18.27 2.85 8.26
CA VAL A 118 -16.95 2.32 7.85
C VAL A 118 -15.82 3.12 8.51
N LEU A 119 -14.71 2.47 8.86
CA LEU A 119 -13.59 3.17 9.50
C LEU A 119 -12.90 4.15 8.56
N PHE A 120 -12.55 3.73 7.35
CA PHE A 120 -11.93 4.58 6.35
C PHE A 120 -12.59 4.36 4.99
N PRO A 121 -13.36 5.34 4.48
CA PRO A 121 -14.16 5.13 3.28
C PRO A 121 -13.26 4.97 2.07
N VAL A 122 -13.67 4.10 1.15
CA VAL A 122 -12.93 3.89 -0.10
C VAL A 122 -13.07 5.10 -1.03
N GLU A 123 -14.27 5.66 -1.14
CA GLU A 123 -14.60 6.80 -1.99
C GLU A 123 -14.36 8.15 -1.33
N GLY A 124 -13.91 9.13 -2.12
CA GLY A 124 -13.71 10.51 -1.69
C GLY A 124 -12.99 11.35 -2.75
N THR A 125 -12.76 12.63 -2.45
CA THR A 125 -12.07 13.56 -3.34
C THR A 125 -10.57 13.26 -3.42
N PHE A 126 -9.99 13.24 -4.62
CA PHE A 126 -8.56 12.94 -4.86
C PHE A 126 -7.60 13.92 -4.18
N ASN A 127 -8.06 15.12 -3.85
CA ASN A 127 -7.22 16.19 -3.32
C ASN A 127 -7.03 16.12 -1.80
N GLU A 128 -7.75 15.24 -1.10
CA GLU A 128 -7.73 15.17 0.36
C GLU A 128 -7.42 13.75 0.83
N LEU A 129 -6.67 13.58 1.94
CA LEU A 129 -6.40 12.28 2.57
C LEU A 129 -7.61 11.74 3.36
N THR A 130 -8.83 11.98 2.88
CA THR A 130 -10.10 11.67 3.56
C THR A 130 -10.69 10.33 3.13
N SER A 131 -10.22 9.74 2.02
CA SER A 131 -10.57 8.39 1.59
C SER A 131 -9.35 7.52 1.30
N PHE A 132 -9.55 6.21 1.22
CA PHE A 132 -8.50 5.26 0.89
C PHE A 132 -7.90 5.52 -0.48
N ASN A 133 -8.74 5.76 -1.49
CA ASN A 133 -8.23 5.96 -2.83
C ASN A 133 -7.34 7.20 -2.94
N SER A 134 -7.80 8.33 -2.40
CA SER A 134 -7.04 9.58 -2.44
C SER A 134 -5.78 9.49 -1.58
N ALA A 135 -5.86 8.88 -0.38
CA ALA A 135 -4.69 8.67 0.46
C ALA A 135 -3.67 7.74 -0.20
N LEU A 136 -4.12 6.66 -0.84
CA LEU A 136 -3.26 5.74 -1.57
C LEU A 136 -2.53 6.46 -2.71
N LEU A 137 -3.26 7.08 -3.63
CA LEU A 137 -2.66 7.74 -4.79
C LEU A 137 -1.70 8.87 -4.39
N ASN A 138 -2.09 9.70 -3.42
CA ASN A 138 -1.26 10.83 -2.98
C ASN A 138 0.02 10.34 -2.28
N LEU A 139 -0.10 9.42 -1.31
CA LEU A 139 1.05 8.95 -0.54
C LEU A 139 1.98 8.05 -1.37
N VAL A 140 1.44 7.20 -2.24
CA VAL A 140 2.24 6.38 -3.16
C VAL A 140 2.95 7.26 -4.18
N GLY A 141 2.25 8.24 -4.79
CA GLY A 141 2.86 9.17 -5.75
C GLY A 141 3.99 10.01 -5.14
N LYS A 142 3.81 10.51 -3.92
CA LYS A 142 4.86 11.23 -3.20
C LYS A 142 6.02 10.33 -2.79
N PHE A 143 5.74 9.10 -2.36
CA PHE A 143 6.78 8.12 -2.05
C PHE A 143 7.62 7.78 -3.29
N ILE A 144 6.98 7.48 -4.44
CA ILE A 144 7.65 7.29 -5.73
C ILE A 144 8.53 8.50 -6.06
N SER A 145 8.02 9.71 -5.86
CA SER A 145 8.77 10.93 -6.13
C SER A 145 10.00 11.05 -5.24
N VAL A 146 9.91 10.68 -3.96
CA VAL A 146 11.06 10.62 -3.05
C VAL A 146 12.09 9.62 -3.57
N LEU A 147 11.66 8.44 -3.99
CA LEU A 147 12.55 7.39 -4.51
C LEU A 147 13.22 7.77 -5.84
N ASN A 148 12.54 8.49 -6.72
CA ASN A 148 13.12 8.95 -7.98
C ASN A 148 14.14 10.08 -7.78
N GLN A 149 13.97 10.92 -6.75
CA GLN A 149 14.82 12.09 -6.51
C GLN A 149 15.98 11.83 -5.55
N ASN A 150 15.98 10.70 -4.85
CA ASN A 150 16.95 10.39 -3.80
C ASN A 150 17.54 9.00 -3.99
N SER A 151 18.83 8.84 -3.66
CA SER A 151 19.46 7.53 -3.65
C SER A 151 19.08 6.74 -2.40
N PHE A 152 19.17 5.42 -2.50
CA PHE A 152 19.16 4.56 -1.32
C PHE A 152 20.45 4.78 -0.53
N GLY A 153 20.33 4.88 0.79
CA GLY A 153 21.49 4.97 1.67
C GLY A 153 22.31 3.68 1.62
N GLU A 154 23.64 3.81 1.52
CA GLU A 154 24.56 2.69 1.60
C GLU A 154 24.62 2.17 3.05
N THR A 155 24.46 0.86 3.22
CA THR A 155 24.67 0.19 4.50
C THR A 155 25.88 -0.72 4.38
N THR A 156 26.82 -0.63 5.32
CA THR A 156 28.10 -1.36 5.26
C THR A 156 28.00 -2.80 5.77
N ASP A 157 27.03 -3.10 6.63
CA ASP A 157 26.87 -4.44 7.20
C ASP A 157 25.91 -5.32 6.38
N HIS A 158 26.28 -6.59 6.22
CA HIS A 158 25.55 -7.58 5.42
C HIS A 158 24.10 -7.79 5.90
N TYR A 159 23.87 -7.70 7.22
CA TYR A 159 22.53 -7.87 7.79
C TYR A 159 21.58 -6.75 7.36
N SER A 160 22.02 -5.50 7.47
CA SER A 160 21.26 -4.31 7.05
C SER A 160 21.02 -4.29 5.55
N GLN A 161 21.98 -4.73 4.74
CA GLN A 161 21.81 -4.89 3.30
C GLN A 161 20.71 -5.90 2.96
N LYS A 162 20.79 -7.13 3.52
CA LYS A 162 19.77 -8.16 3.31
C LYS A 162 18.38 -7.69 3.76
N LYS A 163 18.31 -6.96 4.88
CA LYS A 163 17.07 -6.38 5.39
C LYS A 163 16.52 -5.29 4.47
N MET A 164 17.38 -4.48 3.86
CA MET A 164 16.99 -3.44 2.91
C MET A 164 16.36 -4.06 1.68
N GLU A 165 17.01 -5.07 1.10
CA GLU A 165 16.49 -5.78 -0.07
C GLU A 165 15.14 -6.45 0.22
N ARG A 166 15.00 -7.09 1.39
CA ARG A 166 13.70 -7.62 1.84
C ARG A 166 12.63 -6.53 1.91
N TYR A 167 12.94 -5.36 2.46
CA TYR A 167 11.97 -4.27 2.58
C TYR A 167 11.61 -3.66 1.24
N LYS A 168 12.57 -3.54 0.31
CA LYS A 168 12.31 -3.11 -1.07
C LYS A 168 11.33 -4.07 -1.77
N LEU A 169 11.58 -5.38 -1.65
CA LEU A 169 10.71 -6.41 -2.22
C LEU A 169 9.29 -6.36 -1.62
N LEU A 170 9.19 -6.18 -0.31
CA LEU A 170 7.91 -6.04 0.36
C LEU A 170 7.17 -4.77 -0.09
N CYS A 171 7.88 -3.63 -0.19
CA CYS A 171 7.32 -2.39 -0.72
C CYS A 171 6.78 -2.59 -2.14
N LYS A 172 7.54 -3.24 -3.02
CA LYS A 172 7.13 -3.58 -4.39
C LYS A 172 5.82 -4.36 -4.38
N ARG A 173 5.80 -5.50 -3.69
CA ARG A 173 4.67 -6.44 -3.68
C ARG A 173 3.42 -5.84 -3.07
N THR A 174 3.52 -5.24 -1.88
CA THR A 174 2.37 -4.63 -1.20
C THR A 174 1.80 -3.48 -2.01
N THR A 175 2.65 -2.63 -2.61
CA THR A 175 2.18 -1.49 -3.40
C THR A 175 1.45 -1.95 -4.66
N LEU A 176 2.06 -2.86 -5.44
CA LEU A 176 1.48 -3.34 -6.69
C LEU A 176 0.16 -4.07 -6.45
N PHE A 177 0.09 -4.92 -5.42
CA PHE A 177 -1.17 -5.54 -5.05
C PHE A 177 -2.24 -4.52 -4.69
N THR A 178 -1.90 -3.54 -3.83
CA THR A 178 -2.85 -2.52 -3.37
C THR A 178 -3.37 -1.67 -4.52
N LEU A 179 -2.48 -1.25 -5.43
CA LEU A 179 -2.86 -0.50 -6.63
C LEU A 179 -3.74 -1.35 -7.55
N ALA A 180 -3.42 -2.64 -7.74
CA ALA A 180 -4.20 -3.53 -8.61
C ALA A 180 -5.61 -3.80 -8.05
N ALA A 181 -5.69 -4.07 -6.74
CA ALA A 181 -6.95 -4.23 -6.03
C ALA A 181 -7.83 -2.99 -6.18
N MET A 182 -7.25 -1.80 -6.03
CA MET A 182 -7.98 -0.54 -6.15
C MET A 182 -8.36 -0.20 -7.58
N ARG A 183 -7.45 -0.40 -8.54
CA ARG A 183 -7.76 -0.28 -9.96
C ARG A 183 -8.94 -1.17 -10.36
N SER A 184 -9.02 -2.39 -9.82
CA SER A 184 -10.13 -3.31 -10.12
C SER A 184 -11.50 -2.80 -9.63
N LYS A 185 -11.50 -1.97 -8.58
CA LYS A 185 -12.70 -1.36 -7.98
C LYS A 185 -13.05 0.00 -8.59
N TYR A 186 -12.08 0.73 -9.12
CA TYR A 186 -12.24 2.10 -9.64
C TYR A 186 -12.05 2.16 -11.16
N ASN A 187 -12.88 1.41 -11.90
CA ASN A 187 -12.90 1.40 -13.36
C ASN A 187 -13.87 2.44 -13.98
N ASP A 188 -14.54 3.25 -13.17
CA ASP A 188 -15.59 4.18 -13.63
C ASP A 188 -15.07 5.36 -14.47
N SER A 189 -13.76 5.54 -14.57
CA SER A 189 -13.15 6.59 -15.39
C SER A 189 -11.77 6.14 -15.89
N ASP A 190 -11.59 6.16 -17.21
CA ASP A 190 -10.33 5.80 -17.87
C ASP A 190 -9.14 6.59 -17.32
N GLN A 191 -9.33 7.88 -17.04
CA GLN A 191 -8.28 8.72 -16.47
C GLN A 191 -7.83 8.23 -15.08
N LYS A 192 -8.77 7.86 -14.21
CA LYS A 192 -8.44 7.33 -12.87
C LYS A 192 -7.69 6.02 -12.96
N ALA A 193 -8.12 5.18 -13.90
CA ALA A 193 -7.47 3.92 -14.19
C ALA A 193 -5.97 4.17 -14.52
N GLU A 194 -5.68 5.10 -15.41
CA GLU A 194 -4.31 5.41 -15.85
C GLU A 194 -3.37 5.83 -14.73
N TRP A 195 -3.86 6.48 -13.68
CA TRP A 195 -3.04 6.82 -12.51
C TRP A 195 -2.45 5.60 -11.83
N TYR A 196 -3.24 4.54 -11.64
CA TYR A 196 -2.75 3.30 -11.08
C TYR A 196 -1.72 2.63 -12.00
N ASP A 197 -1.94 2.68 -13.31
CA ASP A 197 -1.01 2.12 -14.30
C ASP A 197 0.35 2.81 -14.22
N ILE A 198 0.36 4.15 -14.25
CA ILE A 198 1.58 4.95 -14.17
C ILE A 198 2.31 4.72 -12.85
N MET A 199 1.60 4.67 -11.71
CA MET A 199 2.22 4.37 -10.42
C MET A 199 2.82 2.96 -10.40
N ALA A 200 2.10 1.96 -10.93
CA ALA A 200 2.59 0.59 -11.00
C ALA A 200 3.86 0.47 -11.85
N TYR A 201 3.93 1.14 -13.00
CA TYR A 201 5.13 1.18 -13.83
C TYR A 201 6.30 1.84 -13.10
N ASN A 202 6.07 2.93 -12.36
CA ASN A 202 7.11 3.57 -11.57
C ASN A 202 7.64 2.67 -10.43
N ILE A 203 6.76 1.93 -9.75
CA ILE A 203 7.18 0.94 -8.76
C ILE A 203 8.04 -0.16 -9.40
N GLN A 204 7.68 -0.61 -10.61
CA GLN A 204 8.50 -1.56 -11.37
C GLN A 204 9.85 -0.98 -11.79
N LYS A 205 9.91 0.29 -12.23
CA LYS A 205 11.17 0.98 -12.53
C LYS A 205 12.08 1.06 -11.30
N LEU A 206 11.52 1.33 -10.13
CA LEU A 206 12.28 1.56 -8.90
C LEU A 206 12.74 0.29 -8.20
N PHE A 207 11.92 -0.78 -8.23
CA PHE A 207 12.17 -2.00 -7.47
C PHE A 207 12.30 -3.26 -8.34
N GLY A 208 12.29 -3.11 -9.66
CA GLY A 208 12.35 -4.20 -10.63
C GLY A 208 11.00 -4.79 -11.01
N ASN A 209 11.03 -5.74 -11.94
CA ASN A 209 9.84 -6.33 -12.56
C ASN A 209 8.91 -7.06 -11.57
N ILE A 210 7.69 -7.33 -12.04
CA ILE A 210 6.70 -8.16 -11.36
C ILE A 210 7.18 -9.63 -11.35
N ASP A 211 7.51 -10.13 -10.15
CA ASP A 211 7.89 -11.52 -9.88
C ASP A 211 6.65 -12.45 -9.91
N ASP A 212 6.78 -13.70 -9.44
CA ASP A 212 5.59 -14.52 -9.14
C ASP A 212 4.91 -14.00 -7.86
N TYR A 213 3.58 -13.90 -7.92
CA TYR A 213 2.72 -13.32 -6.89
C TYR A 213 1.81 -14.37 -6.25
N ALA A 214 1.77 -15.61 -6.76
CA ALA A 214 0.73 -16.60 -6.42
C ALA A 214 0.51 -16.78 -4.91
N GLU A 215 1.58 -17.00 -4.14
CA GLU A 215 1.51 -17.23 -2.70
C GLU A 215 1.21 -15.94 -1.93
N HIS A 216 1.87 -14.83 -2.27
CA HIS A 216 1.70 -13.56 -1.58
C HIS A 216 0.30 -12.97 -1.77
N LEU A 217 -0.33 -13.16 -2.93
CA LEU A 217 -1.68 -12.68 -3.21
C LEU A 217 -2.70 -13.26 -2.24
N VAL A 218 -2.59 -14.54 -1.91
CA VAL A 218 -3.49 -15.20 -0.94
C VAL A 218 -3.33 -14.57 0.45
N ASN A 219 -2.10 -14.24 0.85
CA ASN A 219 -1.84 -13.60 2.12
C ASN A 219 -2.34 -12.15 2.17
N TYR A 220 -2.28 -11.41 1.06
CA TYR A 220 -2.84 -10.07 1.01
C TYR A 220 -4.38 -10.05 0.92
N GLU A 221 -4.99 -11.02 0.24
CA GLU A 221 -6.45 -11.17 0.16
C GLU A 221 -7.08 -11.26 1.53
N LYS A 222 -6.51 -12.08 2.40
CA LYS A 222 -6.94 -12.24 3.80
C LYS A 222 -6.93 -10.94 4.59
N LYS A 223 -6.22 -9.89 4.13
CA LYS A 223 -6.07 -8.61 4.85
C LYS A 223 -6.99 -7.51 4.33
N ILE A 224 -7.62 -7.70 3.16
CA ILE A 224 -8.45 -6.68 2.52
C ILE A 224 -9.92 -6.85 2.88
N CYS A 225 -10.56 -5.77 3.35
CA CYS A 225 -12.01 -5.74 3.66
C CYS A 225 -12.87 -5.19 2.49
N LEU A 226 -12.34 -5.13 1.26
CA LEU A 226 -13.03 -4.53 0.12
C LEU A 226 -14.19 -5.40 -0.34
N LYS A 227 -15.41 -4.84 -0.28
CA LYS A 227 -16.58 -5.45 -0.92
C LYS A 227 -16.35 -5.61 -2.43
N HIS A 228 -16.81 -6.74 -2.98
CA HIS A 228 -16.70 -7.09 -4.41
C HIS A 228 -15.26 -7.14 -4.93
N PHE A 229 -14.28 -7.31 -4.03
CA PHE A 229 -12.91 -7.62 -4.43
C PHE A 229 -12.88 -8.90 -5.26
N SER A 230 -12.11 -8.89 -6.34
CA SER A 230 -11.89 -10.06 -7.19
C SER A 230 -10.41 -10.28 -7.35
N MET A 231 -9.95 -11.42 -6.83
CA MET A 231 -8.56 -11.84 -7.00
C MET A 231 -8.22 -12.04 -8.48
N ASP A 232 -9.15 -12.59 -9.27
CA ASP A 232 -8.93 -12.82 -10.71
C ASP A 232 -8.73 -11.51 -11.47
N LYS A 233 -9.56 -10.49 -11.22
CA LYS A 233 -9.35 -9.15 -11.81
C LYS A 233 -8.02 -8.54 -11.39
N THR A 234 -7.64 -8.72 -10.12
CA THR A 234 -6.35 -8.24 -9.60
C THR A 234 -5.18 -8.91 -10.30
N LYS A 235 -5.24 -10.24 -10.49
CA LYS A 235 -4.24 -11.02 -11.25
C LYS A 235 -4.17 -10.57 -12.71
N GLN A 236 -5.31 -10.36 -13.37
CA GLN A 236 -5.35 -9.86 -14.75
C GLN A 236 -4.67 -8.50 -14.88
N ILE A 237 -4.91 -7.59 -13.93
CA ILE A 237 -4.26 -6.27 -13.90
C ILE A 237 -2.75 -6.40 -13.72
N LEU A 238 -2.28 -7.23 -12.78
CA LEU A 238 -0.85 -7.44 -12.55
C LEU A 238 -0.16 -8.02 -13.80
N ASN A 239 -0.78 -9.01 -14.44
CA ASN A 239 -0.27 -9.60 -15.68
C ASN A 239 -0.23 -8.58 -16.83
N LYS A 240 -1.26 -7.75 -16.95
CA LYS A 240 -1.28 -6.63 -17.89
C LYS A 240 -0.10 -5.69 -17.63
N TRP A 241 0.11 -5.27 -16.38
CA TRP A 241 1.21 -4.36 -16.04
C TRP A 241 2.59 -4.97 -16.31
N LYS A 242 2.76 -6.27 -16.06
CA LYS A 242 4.00 -6.98 -16.38
C LYS A 242 4.30 -6.94 -17.87
N LYS A 243 3.29 -7.21 -18.71
CA LYS A 243 3.43 -7.12 -20.17
C LYS A 243 3.70 -5.68 -20.62
N ASP A 244 2.87 -4.74 -20.15
CA ASP A 244 2.92 -3.35 -20.60
C ASP A 244 4.23 -2.66 -20.23
N PHE A 245 4.80 -2.99 -19.06
CA PHE A 245 6.06 -2.43 -18.59
C PHE A 245 7.24 -2.86 -19.48
N ASN A 246 7.28 -4.12 -19.91
CA ASN A 246 8.32 -4.61 -20.83
C ASN A 246 8.29 -3.92 -22.20
N GLU A 247 7.17 -3.32 -22.57
CA GLU A 247 6.97 -2.62 -23.84
C GLU A 247 6.92 -1.09 -23.64
N ILE A 248 7.24 -0.57 -22.45
CA ILE A 248 6.95 0.83 -22.14
C ILE A 248 7.86 1.81 -22.88
N ASP A 249 9.12 1.44 -23.08
CA ASP A 249 10.13 2.25 -23.77
C ASP A 249 9.78 2.45 -25.26
N THR A 250 9.02 1.53 -25.84
CA THR A 250 8.61 1.58 -27.26
C THR A 250 7.27 2.27 -27.45
N LYS A 251 6.53 2.56 -26.37
CA LYS A 251 5.20 3.18 -26.44
C LYS A 251 5.31 4.71 -26.52
N PRO A 252 4.84 5.34 -27.61
CA PRO A 252 4.95 6.79 -27.81
C PRO A 252 4.08 7.63 -26.86
N SER A 253 3.21 6.99 -26.07
CA SER A 253 2.39 7.63 -25.05
C SER A 253 3.13 7.84 -23.73
N PHE A 254 4.35 7.33 -23.56
CA PHE A 254 5.11 7.42 -22.33
C PHE A 254 6.44 8.16 -22.54
N PHE A 255 6.90 8.78 -21.47
CA PHE A 255 8.19 9.43 -21.36
C PHE A 255 8.87 8.97 -20.08
N ILE A 256 10.15 8.59 -20.17
CA ILE A 256 10.92 8.12 -19.03
C ILE A 256 11.89 9.21 -18.62
N SER A 257 11.69 9.70 -17.40
CA SER A 257 12.54 10.70 -16.75
C SER A 257 13.31 10.05 -15.60
N ASP A 258 14.56 10.45 -15.41
CA ASP A 258 15.33 10.06 -14.23
C ASP A 258 14.80 10.76 -12.98
N THR A 259 14.36 12.01 -13.10
CA THR A 259 13.84 12.81 -11.98
C THR A 259 12.39 12.48 -11.62
N TYR A 260 11.56 12.23 -12.63
CA TYR A 260 10.11 12.08 -12.45
C TYR A 260 9.61 10.66 -12.68
N GLY A 261 10.51 9.75 -13.07
CA GLY A 261 10.16 8.38 -13.40
C GLY A 261 9.38 8.28 -14.71
N ILE A 262 8.47 7.31 -14.80
CA ILE A 262 7.65 7.05 -15.98
C ILE A 262 6.45 8.01 -15.96
N CYS A 263 6.31 8.80 -17.02
CA CYS A 263 5.28 9.81 -17.19
C CYS A 263 4.44 9.48 -18.43
N LYS A 264 3.15 9.80 -18.39
CA LYS A 264 2.29 9.74 -19.58
C LYS A 264 2.34 11.07 -20.32
N ILE A 265 2.47 11.02 -21.65
CA ILE A 265 2.42 12.20 -22.51
C ILE A 265 0.95 12.51 -22.80
N ILE A 266 0.49 13.70 -22.41
CA ILE A 266 -0.83 14.20 -22.78
C ILE A 266 -0.70 15.15 -23.96
N LYS A 267 -1.25 14.77 -25.11
CA LYS A 267 -1.40 15.67 -26.26
C LYS A 267 -2.63 16.55 -26.01
N LEU A 268 -2.40 17.80 -25.58
CA LEU A 268 -3.42 18.84 -25.63
C LEU A 268 -3.34 19.49 -27.02
N TYR A 269 -4.48 19.64 -27.70
CA TYR A 269 -4.55 20.24 -29.03
C TYR A 269 -3.68 21.52 -29.09
N HIS A 270 -2.71 21.53 -30.02
CA HIS A 270 -1.68 22.56 -30.27
C HIS A 270 -0.52 22.78 -29.26
N ARG A 271 -0.42 22.06 -28.13
CA ARG A 271 0.78 22.09 -27.27
C ARG A 271 1.08 20.73 -26.64
N ILE A 272 2.32 20.24 -26.80
CA ILE A 272 2.82 19.10 -26.03
C ILE A 272 3.03 19.57 -24.59
N VAL A 273 2.16 19.14 -23.67
CA VAL A 273 2.33 19.38 -22.23
C VAL A 273 2.81 18.07 -21.61
N ARG A 274 4.00 18.13 -20.98
CA ARG A 274 4.53 17.01 -20.19
C ARG A 274 3.86 17.05 -18.84
N GLN A 275 3.08 16.03 -18.48
CA GLN A 275 2.53 15.95 -17.14
C GLN A 275 3.53 15.25 -16.24
N VAL A 276 4.24 16.06 -15.46
CA VAL A 276 4.99 15.62 -14.29
C VAL A 276 4.03 15.72 -13.12
N PHE A 277 3.61 14.59 -12.57
CA PHE A 277 2.59 14.56 -11.53
C PHE A 277 3.21 14.75 -10.14
N LEU A 278 3.54 16.00 -9.82
CA LEU A 278 3.87 16.43 -8.46
C LEU A 278 2.71 17.28 -7.93
N ASN A 279 1.95 16.75 -6.97
CA ASN A 279 1.11 17.53 -6.07
C ASN A 279 1.93 17.94 -4.84
#